data_AF-A0A0Q4KXI5-F1
#
_entry.id   AF-A0A0Q4KXI5-F1
#
_cell.length_a   1.000
_cell.length_b   1.000
_cell.length_c   1.000
_cell.angle_alpha   90.00
_cell.angle_beta   90.00
_cell.angle_gamma   90.00
#
_symmetry.space_group_name_H-M   'P 1'
#
loop_
_entity.id
_entity.type
_entity.pdbx_description
1 polymer ?
#
loop_
_entity_poly.entity_id
_entity_poly.type
_entity_poly.pdbx_seq_one_letter_code
_entity_poly.pdbx_strand_id
1 'polypeptide(L)'
;MRDPNALSDGEKIILRHLRDTNAEPNFYEYPAELARLIPDVDERNQAQADLASRGLIDRASYPRGVPDEISSCALTPRGKRFIDAGGWDD
;
A
#
# COMPACT_ATOMS: atom_id res chain seq x y z
N MET A 1 8.33 -23.64 -1.45
CA MET A 1 8.16 -22.88 -2.71
C MET A 1 7.26 -21.71 -2.34
N ARG A 2 7.72 -20.46 -2.42
CA ARG A 2 6.90 -19.29 -2.06
C ARG A 2 5.81 -19.15 -3.13
N ASP A 3 4.54 -19.05 -2.73
CA ASP A 3 3.45 -18.81 -3.69
C ASP A 3 3.71 -17.44 -4.35
N PRO A 4 3.85 -17.37 -5.69
CA PRO A 4 4.09 -16.11 -6.38
C PRO A 4 2.95 -15.10 -6.22
N ASN A 5 1.77 -15.54 -5.75
CA ASN A 5 0.64 -14.67 -5.46
C ASN A 5 0.58 -14.22 -4.00
N ALA A 6 1.33 -14.85 -3.09
CA ALA A 6 1.34 -14.47 -1.68
C ALA A 6 1.84 -13.03 -1.51
N LEU A 7 1.19 -12.31 -0.58
CA LEU A 7 1.63 -10.98 -0.18
C LEU A 7 2.80 -11.09 0.80
N SER A 8 3.77 -10.21 0.63
CA SER A 8 4.83 -9.93 1.60
C SER A 8 4.28 -9.26 2.86
N ASP A 9 5.08 -9.24 3.92
CA ASP A 9 4.70 -8.61 5.19
C ASP A 9 4.47 -7.11 5.02
N GLY A 10 5.33 -6.42 4.25
CA GLY A 10 5.13 -5.01 3.90
C GLY A 10 3.83 -4.73 3.14
N GLU A 11 3.48 -5.57 2.16
CA GLU A 11 2.20 -5.46 1.44
C GLU A 11 1.00 -5.62 2.38
N LYS A 12 1.06 -6.59 3.30
CA LYS A 12 0.00 -6.83 4.30
C LYS A 12 -0.12 -5.66 5.28
N ILE A 13 0.99 -5.07 5.72
CA ILE A 13 1.02 -3.90 6.59
C ILE A 13 0.33 -2.71 5.92
N ILE A 14 0.68 -2.40 4.66
CA ILE A 14 0.09 -1.29 3.90
C ILE A 14 -1.42 -1.49 3.74
N LEU A 15 -1.87 -2.65 3.27
CA LEU A 15 -3.30 -2.90 3.08
C LEU A 15 -4.08 -2.80 4.40
N ARG A 16 -3.52 -3.31 5.50
CA ARG A 16 -4.13 -3.22 6.83
C ARG A 16 -4.25 -1.77 7.29
N HIS A 17 -3.18 -1.00 7.12
CA HIS A 17 -3.18 0.41 7.47
C HIS A 17 -4.25 1.19 6.68
N LEU A 18 -4.33 0.99 5.36
CA LEU A 18 -5.32 1.67 4.52
C LEU A 18 -6.76 1.25 4.84
N ARG A 19 -6.97 -0.01 5.25
CA ARG A 19 -8.26 -0.47 5.77
C ARG A 19 -8.63 0.27 7.06
N ASP A 20 -7.71 0.30 8.02
CA ASP A 20 -7.97 0.83 9.37
C ASP A 20 -8.16 2.36 9.35
N THR A 21 -7.52 3.06 8.42
CA THR A 21 -7.68 4.50 8.21
C THR A 21 -8.86 4.87 7.29
N ASN A 22 -9.54 3.88 6.71
CA ASN A 22 -10.54 4.06 5.66
C ASN A 22 -10.04 5.00 4.55
N ALA A 23 -8.82 4.77 4.06
CA ALA A 23 -8.20 5.55 3.01
C ALA A 23 -8.89 5.29 1.66
N GLU A 24 -10.01 5.98 1.46
CA GLU A 24 -10.80 5.97 0.23
C GLU A 24 -10.02 6.62 -0.94
N PRO A 25 -10.43 6.42 -2.20
CA PRO A 25 -9.75 6.98 -3.37
C PRO A 25 -9.54 8.51 -3.38
N ASN A 26 -10.25 9.24 -2.50
CA ASN A 26 -10.11 10.70 -2.32
C ASN A 26 -9.38 11.09 -1.04
N PHE A 27 -8.95 10.11 -0.24
CA PHE A 27 -8.20 10.28 1.00
C PHE A 27 -6.80 9.69 0.81
N TYR A 28 -5.83 10.57 0.63
CA TYR A 28 -4.43 10.21 0.47
C TYR A 28 -3.79 10.01 1.83
N GLU A 29 -3.17 8.85 2.05
CA GLU A 29 -2.40 8.63 3.28
C GLU A 29 -1.14 9.50 3.31
N TYR A 30 -0.79 10.03 4.48
CA TYR A 30 0.44 10.78 4.70
C TYR A 30 1.62 9.82 4.88
N PRO A 31 2.68 9.93 4.06
CA PRO A 31 3.80 8.96 4.09
C PRO A 31 4.60 8.88 5.38
N ALA A 32 4.42 9.82 6.32
CA ALA A 32 5.01 9.74 7.64
C ALA A 32 4.47 8.56 8.46
N GLU A 33 3.22 8.13 8.26
CA GLU A 33 2.66 7.00 8.98
C GLU A 33 3.16 5.67 8.40
N LEU A 34 3.14 5.47 7.07
CA LEU A 34 3.81 4.32 6.45
C LEU A 34 5.28 4.22 6.81
N ALA A 35 6.01 5.34 6.87
CA ALA A 35 7.42 5.33 7.26
C ALA A 35 7.65 4.87 8.71
N ARG A 36 6.66 5.02 9.60
CA ARG A 36 6.71 4.45 10.95
C ARG A 36 6.44 2.95 10.96
N LEU A 37 5.55 2.49 10.10
CA LEU A 37 5.15 1.07 10.03
C LEU A 37 6.19 0.22 9.29
N ILE A 38 6.78 0.77 8.24
CA ILE A 38 7.82 0.16 7.41
C ILE A 38 8.98 1.16 7.30
N PRO A 39 9.94 1.13 8.24
CA PRO A 39 11.07 2.06 8.26
C PRO A 39 12.03 1.88 7.09
N ASP A 40 12.15 0.65 6.58
CA ASP A 40 12.97 0.35 5.41
C ASP A 40 12.32 0.95 4.15
N VAL A 41 13.03 1.89 3.53
CA VAL A 41 12.54 2.63 2.37
C VAL A 41 12.40 1.76 1.13
N ASP A 42 13.30 0.80 0.94
CA ASP A 42 13.29 -0.09 -0.22
C ASP A 42 12.17 -1.11 -0.09
N GLU A 43 11.99 -1.69 1.10
CA GLU A 43 10.86 -2.58 1.40
C GLU A 43 9.52 -1.86 1.21
N ARG A 44 9.39 -0.65 1.75
CA ARG A 44 8.17 0.16 1.62
C ARG A 44 7.87 0.47 0.16
N ASN A 45 8.85 0.94 -0.59
CA ASN A 45 8.69 1.30 -2.00
C ASN A 45 8.36 0.07 -2.85
N GLN A 46 8.99 -1.08 -2.57
CA GLN A 46 8.73 -2.33 -3.27
C GLN A 46 7.30 -2.82 -2.98
N ALA A 47 6.87 -2.84 -1.72
CA ALA A 47 5.51 -3.24 -1.35
C ALA A 47 4.45 -2.32 -1.99
N GLN A 48 4.68 -1.00 -2.03
CA GLN A 48 3.79 -0.07 -2.73
C GLN A 48 3.76 -0.33 -4.24
N ALA A 49 4.90 -0.61 -4.86
CA ALA A 49 4.97 -0.93 -6.28
C ALA A 49 4.24 -2.23 -6.63
N ASP A 50 4.41 -3.27 -5.82
CA ASP A 50 3.78 -4.57 -6.02
C ASP A 50 2.26 -4.48 -5.86
N LEU A 51 1.76 -3.84 -4.81
CA LEU A 51 0.33 -3.60 -4.62
C LEU A 51 -0.30 -2.78 -5.75
N ALA A 52 0.42 -1.76 -6.25
CA ALA A 52 -0.03 -0.96 -7.38
C ALA A 52 -0.07 -1.79 -8.68
N SER A 53 0.93 -2.64 -8.92
CA SER A 53 0.97 -3.54 -10.08
C SER A 53 -0.19 -4.55 -10.06
N ARG A 54 -0.63 -4.96 -8.87
CA ARG A 54 -1.80 -5.83 -8.64
C ARG A 54 -3.14 -5.08 -8.72
N GLY A 55 -3.11 -3.76 -8.87
CA GLY A 55 -4.28 -2.88 -8.88
C GLY A 55 -5.02 -2.81 -7.55
N LEU A 56 -4.35 -3.08 -6.43
CA LEU A 56 -4.94 -3.07 -5.09
C LEU A 56 -4.89 -1.67 -4.45
N ILE A 57 -3.88 -0.88 -4.81
CA ILE A 57 -3.75 0.52 -4.38
C ILE A 57 -3.49 1.42 -5.59
N ASP A 58 -3.94 2.67 -5.50
CA ASP A 58 -3.48 3.74 -6.38
C ASP A 58 -2.35 4.51 -5.70
N ARG A 59 -1.33 4.90 -6.47
CA ARG A 59 -0.21 5.73 -6.01
C ARG A 59 -0.35 7.12 -6.62
N ALA A 60 -0.44 8.15 -5.79
CA ALA A 60 -0.25 9.52 -6.23
C ALA A 60 1.23 9.88 -6.13
N SER A 61 1.83 10.23 -7.26
CA SER A 61 3.14 10.87 -7.28
C SER A 61 2.93 12.37 -7.08
N TYR A 62 3.42 12.92 -5.97
CA TYR A 62 3.40 14.38 -5.80
C TYR A 62 4.32 15.05 -6.84
N PRO A 63 4.00 16.29 -7.26
CA PRO A 63 4.87 17.08 -8.10
C PRO A 63 6.21 17.35 -7.39
N ARG A 64 7.28 17.37 -8.19
CA ARG A 64 8.68 17.53 -7.76
C ARG A 64 8.85 18.63 -6.71
N GLY A 65 9.53 18.32 -5.60
CA GLY A 65 9.84 19.27 -4.51
C GLY A 65 9.49 18.73 -3.12
N VAL A 66 8.68 17.68 -3.05
CA VAL A 66 8.57 16.82 -1.88
C VAL A 66 9.72 15.80 -1.95
N PRO A 67 10.43 15.49 -0.85
CA PRO A 67 11.48 14.46 -0.87
C PRO A 67 10.95 13.18 -1.52
N ASP A 68 11.76 12.54 -2.37
CA ASP A 68 11.44 11.38 -3.23
C ASP A 68 10.82 10.17 -2.50
N GLU A 69 10.63 10.24 -1.18
CA GLU A 69 10.25 9.15 -0.30
C GLU A 69 8.77 9.14 0.08
N ILE A 70 7.98 10.10 -0.40
CA ILE A 70 6.63 10.39 0.07
C ILE A 70 5.64 10.10 -1.07
N SER A 71 5.31 8.81 -1.25
CA SER A 71 4.23 8.40 -2.15
C SER A 71 2.96 8.12 -1.34
N SER A 72 1.93 8.95 -1.56
CA SER A 72 0.62 8.70 -0.99
C SER A 72 -0.06 7.57 -1.76
N CYS A 73 -0.65 6.63 -1.03
CA CYS A 73 -1.48 5.59 -1.62
C CYS A 73 -2.88 5.57 -1.02
N ALA A 74 -3.83 5.08 -1.82
CA ALA A 74 -5.22 4.88 -1.43
C ALA A 74 -5.71 3.51 -1.91
N LEU A 75 -6.70 2.93 -1.24
CA LEU A 75 -7.28 1.66 -1.69
C LEU A 75 -8.11 1.86 -2.96
N THR A 76 -7.88 1.00 -3.95
CA THR A 76 -8.78 0.91 -5.09
C THR A 76 -10.05 0.14 -4.70
N PRO A 77 -11.15 0.24 -5.49
CA PRO A 77 -12.31 -0.63 -5.31
C PRO A 77 -11.96 -2.13 -5.36
N ARG A 78 -10.94 -2.51 -6.13
CA ARG A 78 -10.43 -3.90 -6.19
C ARG A 78 -9.69 -4.26 -4.91
N GLY A 79 -8.83 -3.37 -4.41
CA GLY A 79 -8.14 -3.53 -3.12
C GLY A 79 -9.12 -3.74 -1.98
N LYS A 80 -10.17 -2.93 -1.91
CA LYS A 80 -11.23 -3.07 -0.91
C LYS A 80 -11.92 -4.44 -0.98
N ARG A 81 -12.32 -4.88 -2.17
CA ARG A 81 -12.93 -6.21 -2.36
C ARG A 81 -11.98 -7.35 -2.00
N PHE A 82 -10.69 -7.21 -2.32
CA PHE A 82 -9.68 -8.20 -1.99
C PHE A 82 -9.53 -8.38 -0.47
N ILE A 83 -9.52 -7.26 0.25
CA ILE A 83 -9.51 -7.19 1.71
C ILE A 83 -10.76 -7.84 2.31
N ASP A 84 -11.94 -7.45 1.82
CA ASP A 84 -13.23 -7.96 2.31
C ASP A 84 -13.41 -9.47 2.06
N ALA A 85 -12.73 -10.00 1.03
CA ALA A 85 -12.72 -11.43 0.70
C ALA A 85 -11.70 -12.26 1.51
N GLY A 86 -10.88 -11.63 2.36
CA GLY A 86 -9.84 -12.32 3.13
C GLY A 86 -8.59 -12.68 2.31
N GLY A 87 -8.36 -12.06 1.15
CA GLY A 87 -7.30 -12.45 0.20
C GLY A 87 -5.85 -12.34 0.70
N TRP A 88 -5.65 -11.81 1.90
CA TRP A 88 -4.36 -11.65 2.58
C TRP A 88 -4.04 -12.75 3.62
N ASP A 89 -4.97 -13.67 3.89
CA ASP A 89 -4.81 -14.78 4.84
C ASP A 89 -4.29 -16.08 4.19
N ASP A 90 -4.16 -16.10 2.85
CA ASP A 90 -3.54 -17.18 2.06
C ASP A 90 -2.00 -17.08 1.99
#